data_AF-A0A7X9L240-F1
#
_entry.id   AF-A0A7X9L240-F1
#
_cell.length_a   1.000
_cell.length_b   1.000
_cell.length_c   1.000
_cell.angle_alpha   90.00
_cell.angle_beta   90.00
_cell.angle_gamma   90.00
#
_symmetry.space_group_name_H-M   'P 1'
#
loop_
_entity.id
_entity.type
_entity.pdbx_description
1 polymer ?
#
loop_
_entity_poly.entity_id
_entity_poly.type
_entity_poly.pdbx_seq_one_letter_code
_entity_poly.pdbx_strand_id
1 'polypeptide(L)'
;MRKFEFIVNGKGLHIISPYDDTRTPRRVLKGWESFTGWYWFSFEEVEPGFHFGLVQGIEDELGYFSEAELNKIPTIWRIKKTDLPYAGRR
;
A
#
# COMPACT_ATOMS: atom_id res chain seq x y z
N MET A 1 -5.33 -19.72 0.14
CA MET A 1 -5.04 -18.46 -0.58
C MET A 1 -3.72 -17.92 -0.06
N ARG A 2 -2.74 -17.64 -0.93
CA ARG A 2 -1.46 -17.07 -0.50
C ARG A 2 -1.69 -15.60 -0.11
N LYS A 3 -1.08 -15.11 0.96
CA LYS A 3 -1.30 -13.75 1.50
C LYS A 3 -0.08 -12.86 1.33
N PHE A 4 -0.31 -11.55 1.22
CA PHE A 4 0.75 -10.55 1.35
C PHE A 4 1.30 -10.54 2.78
N GLU A 5 2.61 -10.42 2.92
CA GLU A 5 3.28 -10.40 4.22
C GLU A 5 3.80 -9.00 4.53
N PHE A 6 3.46 -8.49 5.71
CA PHE A 6 3.80 -7.14 6.17
C PHE A 6 4.97 -7.21 7.15
N ILE A 7 6.09 -6.60 6.79
CA ILE A 7 7.33 -6.59 7.58
C ILE A 7 7.68 -5.16 7.95
N VAL A 8 7.83 -4.90 9.25
CA VAL A 8 8.33 -3.61 9.74
C VAL A 8 9.77 -3.79 10.21
N ASN A 9 10.65 -2.92 9.73
CA ASN A 9 12.04 -2.85 10.18
C ASN A 9 12.47 -1.38 10.32
N GLY A 10 13.73 -1.13 10.67
CA GLY A 10 14.27 0.22 10.88
C GLY A 10 14.17 1.17 9.67
N LYS A 11 13.81 0.67 8.48
CA LYS A 11 13.60 1.46 7.25
C LYS A 11 12.11 1.70 6.93
N GLY A 12 11.19 1.21 7.76
CA GLY A 12 9.75 1.36 7.60
C GLY A 12 9.01 0.07 7.24
N LEU A 13 7.80 0.23 6.71
CA LEU A 13 6.97 -0.88 6.25
C LEU A 13 7.48 -1.43 4.91
N HIS A 14 7.56 -2.75 4.83
CA HIS A 14 7.84 -3.51 3.62
C HIS A 14 6.75 -4.56 3.43
N ILE A 15 6.42 -4.86 2.17
CA ILE A 15 5.41 -5.86 1.82
C ILE A 15 6.02 -6.89 0.87
N ILE A 16 5.81 -8.17 1.16
CA ILE A 16 6.19 -9.28 0.29
C ILE A 16 4.94 -9.80 -0.43
N SER A 17 5.03 -9.88 -1.75
CA SER A 17 3.96 -10.45 -2.58
C SER A 17 3.92 -11.98 -2.47
N PRO A 18 2.75 -12.61 -2.35
CA PRO A 18 2.62 -14.06 -2.39
C PRO A 18 2.94 -14.67 -3.78
N TYR A 19 2.99 -13.81 -4.79
CA TYR A 19 3.25 -14.15 -6.19
C TYR A 19 4.72 -13.93 -6.58
N ASP A 20 5.54 -13.45 -5.64
CA ASP A 20 6.99 -13.31 -5.82
C ASP A 20 7.71 -14.48 -5.15
N ASP A 21 8.15 -15.45 -5.97
CA ASP A 21 8.87 -16.64 -5.49
C ASP A 21 10.22 -16.27 -4.84
N THR A 22 10.80 -15.11 -5.15
CA THR A 22 12.04 -14.63 -4.52
C THR A 22 11.79 -14.03 -3.13
N ARG A 23 10.52 -13.80 -2.76
CA ARG A 23 10.10 -13.17 -1.52
C ARG A 23 10.78 -11.82 -1.28
N THR A 24 10.98 -11.03 -2.33
CA THR A 24 11.67 -9.74 -2.23
C THR A 24 10.79 -8.72 -1.51
N PRO A 25 11.21 -8.14 -0.36
CA PRO A 25 10.43 -7.14 0.35
C PRO A 25 10.41 -5.80 -0.39
N ARG A 26 9.21 -5.30 -0.72
CA ARG A 26 9.04 -3.98 -1.34
C ARG A 26 8.75 -2.92 -0.28
N ARG A 27 9.57 -1.88 -0.23
CA ARG A 27 9.38 -0.78 0.72
C ARG A 27 8.15 0.04 0.35
N VAL A 28 7.32 0.35 1.33
CA VAL A 28 6.18 1.27 1.18
C VAL A 28 6.68 2.71 1.29
N LEU A 29 6.42 3.51 0.25
CA LEU A 29 6.81 4.93 0.17
C LEU A 29 5.73 5.85 0.73
N LYS A 30 4.48 5.59 0.34
CA LYS A 30 3.27 6.31 0.75
C LYS A 30 2.16 5.30 0.94
N GLY A 31 1.17 5.66 1.76
CA GLY A 31 -0.06 4.88 1.88
C GLY A 31 -1.28 5.76 2.07
N TRP A 32 -2.42 5.23 1.67
CA TRP A 32 -3.74 5.82 1.87
C TRP A 32 -4.65 4.77 2.49
N GLU A 33 -5.58 5.21 3.30
CA GLU A 33 -6.63 4.37 3.85
C GLU A 33 -7.99 5.02 3.66
N SER A 34 -9.04 4.21 3.63
CA SER A 34 -10.42 4.68 3.56
C SER A 34 -11.20 4.42 4.85
N PHE A 35 -12.29 5.15 5.02
CA PHE A 35 -13.31 4.89 6.04
C PHE A 35 -13.88 3.46 5.98
N THR A 36 -13.85 2.84 4.81
CA THR A 36 -14.37 1.49 4.57
C THR A 36 -13.31 0.39 4.68
N GLY A 37 -12.11 0.72 5.18
CA GLY A 37 -11.04 -0.26 5.40
C GLY A 37 -10.31 -0.70 4.14
N TRP A 38 -10.35 0.11 3.07
CA TRP A 38 -9.48 -0.06 1.91
C TRP A 38 -8.13 0.60 2.17
N TYR A 39 -7.06 0.03 1.61
CA TYR A 39 -5.71 0.58 1.69
C TYR A 39 -5.05 0.61 0.32
N TRP A 40 -4.23 1.63 0.08
CA TRP A 40 -3.36 1.73 -1.09
C TRP A 40 -1.93 1.96 -0.59
N PHE A 41 -1.00 1.08 -0.92
CA PHE A 41 0.40 1.19 -0.53
C PHE A 41 1.26 1.35 -1.78
N SER A 42 1.92 2.50 -1.93
CA SER A 42 2.82 2.75 -3.06
C SER A 42 4.20 2.13 -2.80
N PHE A 43 4.69 1.32 -3.74
CA PHE A 43 6.07 0.84 -3.78
C PHE A 43 6.95 1.71 -4.68
N GLU A 44 6.35 2.31 -5.70
CA GLU A 44 7.00 3.17 -6.69
C GLU A 44 6.06 4.30 -7.10
N GLU A 45 6.64 5.45 -7.46
CA GLU A 45 5.96 6.54 -8.15
C GLU A 45 6.50 6.56 -9.57
N VAL A 46 5.71 6.07 -10.51
CA VAL A 46 6.13 5.87 -11.91
C VAL A 46 6.07 7.16 -12.72
N GLU A 47 5.12 8.02 -12.37
CA GLU A 47 4.96 9.39 -12.85
C GLU A 47 4.45 10.25 -11.67
N PRO A 48 4.58 11.59 -11.70
CA PRO A 48 4.13 12.44 -10.61
C PRO A 48 2.66 12.17 -10.21
N GLY A 49 2.46 11.66 -9.00
CA GLY A 49 1.14 11.29 -8.47
C GLY A 49 0.53 10.01 -9.04
N PHE A 50 1.26 9.23 -9.84
CA PHE A 50 0.84 7.92 -10.33
C PHE A 50 1.74 6.82 -9.76
N HIS A 51 1.11 5.86 -9.07
CA HIS A 51 1.80 4.94 -8.20
C HIS A 51 1.59 3.49 -8.63
N PHE A 52 2.64 2.69 -8.55
CA PHE A 52 2.52 1.23 -8.55
C PHE A 52 2.60 0.70 -7.12
N GLY A 53 1.73 -0.24 -6.77
CA GLY A 53 1.78 -0.87 -5.46
C GLY A 53 0.61 -1.80 -5.13
N LEU A 54 0.37 -2.02 -3.83
CA LEU A 54 -0.68 -2.91 -3.34
C LEU A 54 -1.95 -2.12 -3.01
N VAL A 55 -3.08 -2.59 -3.53
CA VAL A 55 -4.42 -2.18 -3.10
C VAL A 55 -5.03 -3.32 -2.27
N GLN A 56 -5.43 -3.04 -1.04
CA GLN A 56 -6.16 -3.98 -0.19
C GLN A 56 -7.61 -3.54 -0.06
N GLY A 57 -8.54 -4.45 -0.33
CA GLY A 57 -9.97 -4.14 -0.36
C GLY A 57 -10.81 -5.39 -0.15
N ILE A 58 -11.73 -5.65 -1.08
CA ILE A 58 -12.44 -6.95 -1.10
C ILE A 58 -11.46 -8.06 -1.44
N GLU A 59 -10.64 -7.82 -2.47
CA GLU A 59 -9.51 -8.66 -2.88
C GLU A 59 -8.25 -7.80 -2.88
N ASP A 60 -7.11 -8.42 -2.60
CA ASP A 60 -5.81 -7.74 -2.61
C ASP A 60 -5.18 -7.83 -4.01
N GLU A 61 -4.77 -6.69 -4.56
CA GLU A 61 -4.25 -6.59 -5.93
C GLU A 61 -2.98 -5.75 -6.02
N LEU A 62 -2.04 -6.17 -6.86
CA LEU A 62 -0.92 -5.32 -7.28
C LEU A 62 -1.30 -4.58 -8.55
N GLY A 63 -1.24 -3.26 -8.53
CA GLY A 63 -1.67 -2.45 -9.66
C GLY A 63 -1.24 -1.00 -9.56
N TYR A 64 -1.74 -0.20 -10.51
CA TYR A 64 -1.49 1.23 -10.57
C TYR A 64 -2.66 2.01 -10.01
N PHE A 65 -2.39 3.14 -9.35
CA PHE A 65 -3.43 4.02 -8.83
C PHE A 65 -2.97 5.49 -8.81
N SER A 66 -3.92 6.41 -8.92
CA SER A 66 -3.67 7.86 -8.96
C SER A 66 -3.87 8.52 -7.59
N GLU A 67 -2.84 9.21 -7.09
CA GLU A 67 -2.94 10.06 -5.89
C GLU A 67 -4.03 11.14 -6.06
N ALA A 68 -4.16 11.70 -7.27
CA ALA A 68 -5.18 12.71 -7.57
C ALA A 68 -6.61 12.16 -7.51
N GLU A 69 -6.83 10.90 -7.88
CA GLU A 69 -8.14 10.26 -7.74
C GLU A 69 -8.47 9.97 -6.27
N LEU A 70 -7.51 9.43 -5.51
CA LEU A 70 -7.68 9.18 -4.08
C LEU A 70 -8.01 10.48 -3.32
N ASN A 71 -7.31 11.58 -3.64
CA ASN A 71 -7.52 12.87 -2.98
C ASN A 71 -8.88 13.53 -3.30
N LYS A 72 -9.58 13.10 -4.36
CA LYS A 72 -10.95 13.58 -4.67
C LYS A 72 -12.02 12.90 -3.83
N ILE A 73 -11.69 11.81 -3.13
CA ILE A 73 -12.63 11.02 -2.36
C ILE A 73 -12.50 11.43 -0.88
N PRO A 74 -13.47 12.13 -0.28
CA PRO A 74 -13.34 12.68 1.07
C PRO A 74 -13.18 11.62 2.17
N THR A 75 -13.56 10.38 1.88
CA THR A 75 -13.46 9.24 2.79
C THR A 75 -12.14 8.47 2.64
N ILE A 76 -11.20 8.97 1.85
CA ILE A 76 -9.83 8.45 1.71
C ILE A 76 -8.87 9.52 2.19
N TRP A 77 -7.88 9.14 2.98
CA TRP A 77 -6.85 10.05 3.45
C TRP A 77 -5.48 9.38 3.42
N ARG A 78 -4.45 10.23 3.35
CA ARG A 78 -3.06 9.78 3.40
C ARG A 78 -2.71 9.33 4.82
N ILE A 79 -2.13 8.15 4.92
CA ILE A 79 -1.62 7.60 6.18
C ILE A 79 -0.36 8.38 6.57
N LYS A 80 -0.28 8.83 7.82
CA LYS A 80 0.93 9.50 8.32
C LYS A 80 2.10 8.53 8.31
N LYS A 81 3.31 9.05 8.09
CA LYS A 81 4.51 8.21 8.02
C LYS A 81 4.76 7.40 9.31
N THR A 82 4.41 7.95 10.47
CA THR A 82 4.49 7.27 11.78
C THR A 82 3.50 6.12 11.92
N ASP A 83 2.40 6.16 11.18
CA ASP A 83 1.27 5.26 11.34
C ASP A 83 1.33 4.14 10.29
N LEU A 84 2.04 4.37 9.17
CA LEU A 84 2.28 3.38 8.10
C LEU A 84 2.69 1.98 8.61
N PRO A 85 3.61 1.83 9.59
CA PRO A 85 3.97 0.52 10.10
C PRO A 85 2.78 -0.31 10.63
N TYR A 86 1.70 0.33 11.06
CA TYR A 86 0.55 -0.31 11.71
C TYR A 86 -0.65 -0.51 10.78
N ALA A 87 -0.60 0.03 9.56
CA ALA A 87 -1.71 -0.02 8.60
C ALA A 87 -1.82 -1.37 7.86
N GLY A 88 -3.02 -1.68 7.35
CA GLY A 88 -3.27 -2.82 6.43
C GLY A 88 -3.19 -4.23 7.04
N ARG A 89 -3.06 -4.35 8.37
CA ARG A 89 -2.90 -5.63 9.08
C ARG A 89 -4.26 -6.29 9.39
N ARG A 90 -4.99 -6.69 8.36
CA ARG A 90 -6.30 -7.36 8.45
C ARG A 90 -6.25 -8.88 8.28
#